data_AF-A0A7S1DZ33-F1
#
_entry.id   AF-A0A7S1DZ33-F1
#
_cell.length_a   1.000
_cell.length_b   1.000
_cell.length_c   1.000
_cell.angle_alpha   90.00
_cell.angle_beta   90.00
_cell.angle_gamma   90.00
#
_symmetry.space_group_name_H-M   'P 1'
#
loop_
_entity.id
_entity.type
_entity.pdbx_description
1 polymer ?
#
loop_
_entity_poly.entity_id
_entity_poly.type
_entity_poly.pdbx_seq_one_letter_code
_entity_poly.pdbx_strand_id
1 'polypeptide(L)'
;GGSLKERIVMAGDERPNLLEAGVLALSDELLWSVQEGRGDWIDLIIECVCKLGSKIPVYAALVGLVNTEHPDYGKHFVNAVHARLETATLNDDFVTQKLLLRTAAELANSGALYMSGLVGLLMDFAEVASNEKAHRLKRDYAALTVMGTLPWCCERVSEEKRDELEDLFTLFRDYMSARPPSSSLLGHSLPALQ
;
A
#
# COMPACT_ATOMS: atom_id res chain seq x y z
N GLY A 1 -19.79 -24.52 -4.80
CA GLY A 1 -18.71 -23.56 -4.53
C GLY A 1 -19.30 -22.38 -3.81
N GLY A 2 -18.56 -21.77 -2.88
CA GLY A 2 -19.00 -20.54 -2.20
C GLY A 2 -19.18 -19.38 -3.18
N SER A 3 -19.86 -18.33 -2.73
CA SER A 3 -20.03 -17.10 -3.50
C SER A 3 -18.68 -16.50 -3.92
N LEU A 4 -18.65 -15.69 -4.99
CA LEU A 4 -17.44 -14.99 -5.43
C LEU A 4 -16.85 -14.13 -4.29
N LYS A 5 -17.72 -13.48 -3.49
CA LYS A 5 -17.32 -12.71 -2.30
C LYS A 5 -16.52 -13.55 -1.30
N GLU A 6 -17.00 -14.75 -0.96
CA GLU A 6 -16.30 -15.65 -0.03
C GLU A 6 -14.94 -16.06 -0.59
N ARG A 7 -14.84 -16.33 -1.88
CA ARG A 7 -13.57 -16.69 -2.50
C ARG A 7 -12.56 -15.54 -2.55
N ILE A 8 -13.01 -14.31 -2.75
CA ILE A 8 -12.14 -13.13 -2.63
C ILE A 8 -11.58 -13.02 -1.22
N VAL A 9 -12.40 -13.20 -0.18
CA VAL A 9 -11.92 -13.15 1.21
C VAL A 9 -10.92 -14.27 1.52
N MET A 10 -11.17 -15.46 0.99
CA MET A 10 -10.33 -16.66 1.19
C MET A 10 -9.11 -16.72 0.25
N ALA A 11 -8.98 -15.79 -0.70
CA ALA A 11 -7.86 -15.77 -1.63
C ALA A 11 -6.53 -15.78 -0.87
N GLY A 12 -5.60 -16.63 -1.26
CA GLY A 12 -4.31 -16.78 -0.58
C GLY A 12 -4.29 -17.82 0.55
N ASP A 13 -5.43 -18.43 0.90
CA ASP A 13 -5.48 -19.55 1.88
C ASP A 13 -5.22 -20.90 1.21
N GLU A 14 -5.05 -20.94 -0.11
CA GLU A 14 -4.68 -22.14 -0.84
C GLU A 14 -3.28 -22.63 -0.43
N ARG A 15 -3.02 -23.92 -0.70
CA ARG A 15 -1.66 -24.44 -0.59
C ARG A 15 -0.75 -23.70 -1.56
N PRO A 16 0.53 -23.44 -1.21
CA PRO A 16 1.43 -22.64 -2.05
C PRO A 16 1.53 -23.11 -3.51
N ASN A 17 1.47 -24.42 -3.75
CA ASN A 17 1.53 -25.02 -5.09
C ASN A 17 0.25 -24.86 -5.93
N LEU A 18 -0.83 -24.36 -5.34
CA LEU A 18 -2.12 -24.11 -6.00
C LEU A 18 -2.47 -22.62 -6.06
N LEU A 19 -1.68 -21.76 -5.42
CA LEU A 19 -1.98 -20.34 -5.28
C LEU A 19 -2.13 -19.66 -6.64
N GLU A 20 -1.17 -19.85 -7.55
CA GLU A 20 -1.19 -19.23 -8.87
C GLU A 20 -2.43 -19.64 -9.68
N ALA A 21 -2.70 -20.95 -9.77
CA ALA A 21 -3.88 -21.46 -10.46
C ALA A 21 -5.18 -20.96 -9.81
N GLY A 22 -5.20 -20.84 -8.47
CA GLY A 22 -6.34 -20.30 -7.72
C GLY A 22 -6.60 -18.83 -8.03
N VAL A 23 -5.55 -18.00 -8.03
CA VAL A 23 -5.65 -16.57 -8.34
C VAL A 23 -6.07 -16.34 -9.78
N LEU A 24 -5.56 -17.11 -10.74
CA LEU A 24 -5.97 -17.03 -12.15
C LEU A 24 -7.45 -17.40 -12.33
N ALA A 25 -7.89 -18.51 -11.73
CA ALA A 25 -9.30 -18.89 -11.80
C ALA A 25 -10.22 -17.84 -11.14
N LEU A 26 -9.76 -17.22 -10.05
CA LEU A 26 -10.49 -16.14 -9.39
C LEU A 26 -10.52 -14.86 -10.22
N SER A 27 -9.43 -14.52 -10.93
CA SER A 27 -9.39 -13.34 -11.79
C SER A 27 -10.35 -13.45 -12.97
N ASP A 28 -10.46 -14.63 -13.58
CA ASP A 28 -11.39 -14.86 -14.70
C ASP A 28 -12.84 -14.65 -14.26
N GLU A 29 -13.19 -15.16 -13.08
CA GLU A 29 -14.55 -15.00 -12.56
C GLU A 29 -14.84 -13.57 -12.11
N LEU A 30 -13.88 -12.91 -11.46
CA LEU A 30 -13.99 -11.51 -11.10
C LEU A 30 -14.17 -10.64 -12.35
N LEU A 31 -13.35 -10.85 -13.38
CA LEU A 31 -13.44 -10.15 -14.66
C LEU A 31 -14.82 -10.31 -15.29
N TRP A 32 -15.33 -11.54 -15.36
CA TRP A 32 -16.67 -11.81 -15.88
C TRP A 32 -17.75 -11.09 -15.05
N SER A 33 -17.63 -11.08 -13.72
CA SER A 33 -18.59 -10.37 -12.87
C SER A 33 -18.55 -8.85 -13.05
N VAL A 34 -17.35 -8.29 -13.24
CA VAL A 34 -17.14 -6.85 -13.51
C VAL A 34 -17.76 -6.46 -14.85
N GLN A 35 -17.52 -7.23 -15.91
CA GLN A 35 -18.06 -6.96 -17.25
C GLN A 35 -19.59 -7.02 -17.29
N GLU A 36 -20.19 -7.91 -16.50
CA GLU A 36 -21.64 -8.01 -16.32
C GLU A 36 -22.22 -6.92 -15.42
N GLY A 37 -21.39 -6.00 -14.89
CA GLY A 37 -21.83 -4.92 -14.01
C GLY A 37 -22.39 -5.40 -12.67
N ARG A 38 -21.97 -6.58 -12.20
CA ARG A 38 -22.48 -7.19 -10.97
C ARG A 38 -21.50 -7.03 -9.84
N GLY A 39 -21.96 -6.49 -8.72
CA GLY A 39 -21.25 -6.44 -7.45
C GLY A 39 -20.30 -5.25 -7.32
N ASP A 40 -20.06 -4.83 -6.09
CA ASP A 40 -19.06 -3.83 -5.74
C ASP A 40 -17.79 -4.52 -5.21
N TRP A 41 -16.93 -4.91 -6.13
CA TRP A 41 -15.72 -5.66 -5.81
C TRP A 41 -14.57 -4.76 -5.35
N ILE A 42 -14.58 -3.49 -5.77
CA ILE A 42 -13.52 -2.54 -5.43
C ILE A 42 -13.53 -2.32 -3.91
N ASP A 43 -14.69 -1.97 -3.36
CA ASP A 43 -14.82 -1.75 -1.92
C ASP A 43 -14.53 -3.01 -1.11
N LEU A 44 -14.98 -4.17 -1.57
CA LEU A 44 -14.68 -5.46 -0.93
C LEU A 44 -13.18 -5.73 -0.85
N ILE A 45 -12.45 -5.58 -1.96
CA ILE A 45 -11.02 -5.87 -2.01
C ILE A 45 -10.25 -4.82 -1.20
N ILE A 46 -10.65 -3.54 -1.24
CA ILE A 46 -10.07 -2.49 -0.40
C ILE A 46 -10.27 -2.80 1.09
N GLU A 47 -11.45 -3.29 1.48
CA GLU A 47 -11.71 -3.75 2.84
C GLU A 47 -10.80 -4.94 3.21
N CYS A 48 -10.61 -5.88 2.28
CA CYS A 48 -9.73 -7.02 2.49
C CYS A 48 -8.27 -6.58 2.70
N VAL A 49 -7.70 -5.69 1.89
CA VAL A 49 -6.31 -5.22 2.11
C VAL A 49 -6.16 -4.44 3.43
N CYS A 50 -7.20 -3.74 3.87
CA CYS A 50 -7.20 -3.02 5.15
C CYS A 50 -7.32 -3.94 6.36
N LYS A 51 -7.90 -5.13 6.22
CA LYS A 51 -8.10 -6.10 7.31
C LYS A 51 -7.09 -7.26 7.29
N LEU A 52 -6.59 -7.61 6.11
CA LEU A 52 -5.76 -8.79 5.81
C LEU A 52 -4.44 -8.36 5.16
N GLY A 53 -3.69 -7.50 5.84
CA GLY A 53 -2.48 -6.87 5.31
C GLY A 53 -1.38 -7.85 4.84
N SER A 54 -1.39 -9.11 5.31
CA SER A 54 -0.46 -10.15 4.82
C SER A 54 -0.80 -10.69 3.44
N LYS A 55 -2.03 -10.46 2.95
CA LYS A 55 -2.55 -10.94 1.67
C LYS A 55 -2.55 -9.86 0.57
N ILE A 56 -1.99 -8.68 0.83
CA ILE A 56 -1.92 -7.57 -0.14
C ILE A 56 -1.38 -8.02 -1.52
N PRO A 57 -0.31 -8.82 -1.63
CA PRO A 57 0.21 -9.24 -2.94
C PRO A 57 -0.80 -10.04 -3.76
N VAL A 58 -1.61 -10.89 -3.08
CA VAL A 58 -2.65 -11.70 -3.73
C VAL A 58 -3.73 -10.78 -4.32
N TYR A 59 -4.17 -9.78 -3.55
CA TYR A 59 -5.17 -8.83 -4.01
C TYR A 59 -4.64 -7.92 -5.13
N ALA A 60 -3.39 -7.47 -5.04
CA ALA A 60 -2.78 -6.65 -6.07
C ALA A 60 -2.55 -7.42 -7.38
N ALA A 61 -2.17 -8.70 -7.30
CA ALA A 61 -2.08 -9.59 -8.46
C ALA A 61 -3.45 -9.80 -9.11
N LEU A 62 -4.49 -10.07 -8.31
CA LEU A 62 -5.87 -10.19 -8.79
C LEU A 62 -6.32 -8.93 -9.55
N VAL A 63 -6.08 -7.74 -8.98
CA VAL A 63 -6.39 -6.46 -9.63
C VAL A 63 -5.56 -6.25 -10.89
N GLY A 64 -4.27 -6.62 -10.87
CA GLY A 64 -3.38 -6.52 -12.03
C GLY A 64 -3.86 -7.38 -13.21
N LEU A 65 -4.24 -8.63 -12.95
CA LEU A 65 -4.79 -9.55 -13.97
C LEU A 65 -6.08 -9.00 -14.59
N VAL A 66 -7.00 -8.52 -13.76
CA VAL A 66 -8.25 -7.90 -14.25
C VAL A 66 -7.96 -6.60 -15.02
N ASN A 67 -6.98 -5.81 -14.58
CA ASN A 67 -6.58 -4.57 -15.25
C ASN A 67 -5.99 -4.81 -16.65
N THR A 68 -5.28 -5.92 -16.88
CA THR A 68 -4.77 -6.28 -18.20
C THR A 68 -5.89 -6.42 -19.24
N GLU A 69 -7.02 -7.02 -18.84
CA GLU A 69 -8.18 -7.25 -19.72
C GLU A 69 -9.22 -6.12 -19.67
N HIS A 70 -9.29 -5.39 -18.55
CA HIS A 70 -10.27 -4.33 -18.31
C HIS A 70 -9.64 -3.11 -17.60
N PRO A 71 -8.87 -2.25 -18.32
CA PRO A 71 -8.10 -1.16 -17.73
C PRO A 71 -8.92 -0.13 -16.94
N ASP A 72 -10.18 0.09 -17.33
CA ASP A 72 -11.09 0.98 -16.60
C ASP A 72 -11.32 0.50 -15.16
N TYR A 73 -11.33 -0.81 -14.94
CA TYR A 73 -11.46 -1.37 -13.59
C TYR A 73 -10.24 -1.04 -12.73
N GLY A 74 -9.03 -1.23 -13.28
CA GLY A 74 -7.79 -0.87 -12.59
C GLY A 74 -7.72 0.62 -12.28
N LYS A 75 -8.12 1.49 -13.21
CA LYS A 75 -8.23 2.93 -12.98
C LYS A 75 -9.19 3.26 -11.84
N HIS A 76 -10.40 2.69 -11.83
CA HIS A 76 -11.35 2.89 -10.75
C HIS A 76 -10.83 2.37 -9.41
N PHE A 77 -10.13 1.24 -9.41
CA PHE A 77 -9.52 0.66 -8.22
C PHE A 77 -8.44 1.56 -7.63
N VAL A 78 -7.50 2.04 -8.45
CA VAL A 78 -6.44 2.97 -8.03
C VAL A 78 -7.05 4.27 -7.47
N ASN A 79 -8.07 4.83 -8.12
CA ASN A 79 -8.76 6.02 -7.65
C ASN A 79 -9.43 5.80 -6.27
N ALA A 80 -10.03 4.63 -6.06
CA ALA A 80 -10.63 4.28 -4.78
C ALA A 80 -9.58 4.10 -3.67
N VAL A 81 -8.43 3.49 -3.97
CA VAL A 81 -7.28 3.41 -3.04
C VAL A 81 -6.80 4.81 -2.67
N HIS A 82 -6.67 5.71 -3.65
CA HIS A 82 -6.26 7.10 -3.41
C HIS A 82 -7.26 7.85 -2.51
N ALA A 83 -8.56 7.80 -2.84
CA ALA A 83 -9.61 8.44 -2.04
C ALA A 83 -9.66 7.90 -0.59
N ARG A 84 -9.45 6.59 -0.42
CA ARG A 84 -9.38 5.97 0.91
C ARG A 84 -8.14 6.38 1.68
N LEU A 85 -7.01 6.57 0.98
CA LEU A 85 -5.76 7.05 1.56
C LEU A 85 -5.90 8.50 2.02
N GLU A 86 -6.47 9.40 1.20
CA GLU A 86 -6.78 10.78 1.59
C GLU A 86 -7.67 10.83 2.84
N THR A 87 -8.73 10.02 2.87
CA THR A 87 -9.63 9.92 4.03
C THR A 87 -8.87 9.43 5.27
N ALA A 88 -7.99 8.44 5.13
CA ALA A 88 -7.18 7.93 6.23
C ALA A 88 -6.17 8.98 6.73
N THR A 89 -5.62 9.80 5.83
CA THR A 89 -4.74 10.93 6.17
C THR A 89 -5.49 12.01 6.95
N LEU A 90 -6.68 12.40 6.52
CA LEU A 90 -7.51 13.39 7.22
C LEU A 90 -7.91 12.96 8.64
N ASN A 91 -8.09 11.65 8.85
CA ASN A 91 -8.48 11.10 10.15
C ASN A 91 -7.28 10.70 11.02
N ASP A 92 -6.03 10.96 10.60
CA ASP A 92 -4.82 10.45 11.24
C ASP A 92 -4.89 8.90 11.47
N ASP A 93 -5.56 8.15 10.58
CA ASP A 93 -5.64 6.68 10.60
C ASP A 93 -4.38 6.07 10.01
N PHE A 94 -3.39 5.99 10.88
CA PHE A 94 -2.05 5.54 10.58
C PHE A 94 -1.94 4.05 10.19
N VAL A 95 -2.89 3.21 10.59
CA VAL A 95 -2.85 1.80 10.22
C VAL A 95 -3.32 1.66 8.78
N THR A 96 -4.44 2.28 8.45
CA THR A 96 -4.99 2.24 7.09
C THR A 96 -4.08 2.94 6.08
N GLN A 97 -3.50 4.10 6.41
CA GLN A 97 -2.53 4.77 5.53
C GLN A 97 -1.39 3.84 5.11
N LYS A 98 -0.77 3.15 6.09
CA LYS A 98 0.32 2.19 5.83
C LYS A 98 -0.12 1.02 4.94
N LEU A 99 -1.31 0.46 5.16
CA LEU A 99 -1.80 -0.66 4.37
C LEU A 99 -2.15 -0.26 2.93
N LEU A 100 -2.74 0.92 2.74
CA LEU A 100 -3.05 1.45 1.42
C LEU A 100 -1.80 1.85 0.65
N LEU A 101 -0.79 2.42 1.31
CA LEU A 101 0.47 2.75 0.66
C LEU A 101 1.22 1.50 0.20
N ARG A 102 1.20 0.41 0.99
CA ARG A 102 1.68 -0.91 0.55
C ARG A 102 0.86 -1.49 -0.60
N THR A 103 -0.46 -1.27 -0.57
CA THR A 103 -1.32 -1.66 -1.68
C THR A 103 -0.92 -0.92 -2.96
N ALA A 104 -0.67 0.39 -2.89
CA ALA A 104 -0.17 1.16 -4.04
C ALA A 104 1.18 0.61 -4.56
N ALA A 105 2.10 0.24 -3.66
CA ALA A 105 3.36 -0.39 -4.03
C ALA A 105 3.17 -1.70 -4.80
N GLU A 106 2.30 -2.58 -4.31
CA GLU A 106 2.00 -3.85 -4.97
C GLU A 106 1.20 -3.68 -6.28
N LEU A 107 0.34 -2.66 -6.37
CA LEU A 107 -0.33 -2.31 -7.64
C LEU A 107 0.65 -1.82 -8.70
N ALA A 108 1.74 -1.15 -8.30
CA ALA A 108 2.80 -0.78 -9.23
C ALA A 108 3.56 -2.03 -9.72
N ASN A 109 3.81 -2.99 -8.83
CA ASN A 109 4.41 -4.27 -9.20
C ASN A 109 3.50 -5.10 -10.13
N SER A 110 2.19 -5.09 -9.90
CA SER A 110 1.24 -5.82 -10.75
C SER A 110 0.90 -5.10 -12.07
N GLY A 111 1.41 -3.88 -12.28
CA GLY A 111 1.19 -3.09 -13.49
C GLY A 111 -0.16 -2.36 -13.53
N ALA A 112 -0.91 -2.34 -12.42
CA ALA A 112 -2.15 -1.57 -12.29
C ALA A 112 -1.91 -0.08 -11.97
N LEU A 113 -0.76 0.26 -11.38
CA LEU A 113 -0.33 1.63 -11.10
C LEU A 113 0.99 1.92 -11.81
N TYR A 114 1.16 3.12 -12.36
CA TYR A 114 2.44 3.54 -12.90
C TYR A 114 3.46 3.79 -11.77
N MET A 115 4.69 3.33 -11.97
CA MET A 115 5.77 3.50 -10.99
C MET A 115 6.02 4.98 -10.63
N SER A 116 5.91 5.89 -11.60
CA SER A 116 6.01 7.34 -11.36
C SER A 116 4.94 7.86 -10.38
N GLY A 117 3.72 7.31 -10.44
CA GLY A 117 2.65 7.65 -9.51
C GLY A 117 2.94 7.18 -8.09
N LEU A 118 3.48 5.97 -7.94
CA LEU A 118 3.93 5.47 -6.63
C LEU A 118 5.05 6.34 -6.06
N VAL A 119 6.09 6.61 -6.84
CA VAL A 119 7.24 7.42 -6.39
C VAL A 119 6.80 8.82 -5.99
N GLY A 120 5.94 9.48 -6.77
CA GLY A 120 5.35 10.77 -6.40
C GLY A 120 4.66 10.71 -5.03
N LEU A 121 3.82 9.70 -4.80
CA LEU A 121 3.14 9.51 -3.52
C LEU A 121 4.11 9.26 -2.36
N LEU A 122 5.20 8.49 -2.57
CA LEU A 122 6.23 8.28 -1.55
C LEU A 122 6.99 9.57 -1.23
N MET A 123 7.27 10.40 -2.25
CA MET A 123 7.90 11.70 -2.07
C MET A 123 7.01 12.67 -1.29
N ASP A 124 5.71 12.72 -1.58
CA ASP A 124 4.75 13.58 -0.84
C ASP A 124 4.75 13.25 0.67
N PHE A 125 4.79 11.96 1.03
CA PHE A 125 4.94 11.56 2.43
C PHE A 125 6.34 11.89 2.98
N ALA A 126 7.41 11.74 2.19
CA ALA A 126 8.76 12.07 2.60
C ALA A 126 8.95 13.57 2.89
N GLU A 127 8.29 14.45 2.14
CA GLU A 127 8.28 15.90 2.39
C GLU A 127 7.70 16.25 3.77
N VAL A 128 6.71 15.49 4.25
CA VAL A 128 6.19 15.66 5.62
C VAL A 128 7.28 15.35 6.64
N ALA A 129 8.16 14.37 6.40
CA ALA A 129 9.27 14.05 7.29
C ALA A 129 10.34 15.16 7.32
N SER A 130 10.62 15.82 6.19
CA SER A 130 11.60 16.91 6.14
C SER A 130 11.04 18.25 6.66
N ASN A 131 9.71 18.41 6.76
CA ASN A 131 9.08 19.65 7.22
C ASN A 131 9.34 19.96 8.71
N GLU A 132 10.29 20.85 8.99
CA GLU A 132 10.67 21.26 10.35
C GLU A 132 9.55 21.95 11.14
N LYS A 133 8.55 22.53 10.45
CA LYS A 133 7.40 23.17 11.09
C LYS A 133 6.35 22.16 11.55
N ALA A 134 6.40 20.93 11.02
CA ALA A 134 5.46 19.89 11.37
C ALA A 134 5.79 19.28 12.74
N HIS A 135 4.76 18.79 13.43
CA HIS A 135 4.94 18.10 14.70
C HIS A 135 5.80 16.84 14.53
N ARG A 136 6.79 16.63 15.41
CA ARG A 136 7.76 15.52 15.31
C ARG A 136 7.11 14.15 15.11
N LEU A 137 6.02 13.85 15.82
CA LEU A 137 5.33 12.57 15.67
C LEU A 137 4.77 12.36 14.25
N LYS A 138 4.30 13.42 13.59
CA LYS A 138 3.82 13.34 12.19
C LYS A 138 4.98 13.09 11.24
N ARG A 139 6.12 13.76 11.47
CA ARG A 139 7.37 13.55 10.71
C ARG A 139 7.89 12.11 10.85
N ASP A 140 7.93 11.61 12.09
CA ASP A 140 8.34 10.23 12.41
C ASP A 140 7.45 9.20 11.75
N TYR A 141 6.14 9.43 11.81
CA TYR A 141 5.17 8.54 11.22
C TYR A 141 5.27 8.51 9.69
N ALA A 142 5.42 9.68 9.05
CA ALA A 142 5.60 9.77 7.62
C ALA A 142 6.86 9.00 7.17
N ALA A 143 7.99 9.20 7.86
CA ALA A 143 9.22 8.47 7.61
C ALA A 143 9.05 6.95 7.79
N LEU A 144 8.42 6.52 8.89
CA LEU A 144 8.14 5.09 9.14
C LEU A 144 7.24 4.49 8.05
N THR A 145 6.28 5.25 7.54
CA THR A 145 5.29 4.78 6.57
C THR A 145 5.93 4.56 5.20
N VAL A 146 6.77 5.49 4.76
CA VAL A 146 7.52 5.34 3.50
C VAL A 146 8.55 4.22 3.63
N MET A 147 9.41 4.26 4.65
CA MET A 147 10.41 3.21 4.87
C MET A 147 9.80 1.82 5.06
N GLY A 148 8.63 1.73 5.70
CA GLY A 148 7.90 0.48 5.89
C GLY A 148 7.13 -0.01 4.66
N THR A 149 7.10 0.79 3.58
CA THR A 149 6.54 0.44 2.27
C THR A 149 7.62 0.04 1.27
N LEU A 150 8.82 0.65 1.35
CA LEU A 150 9.92 0.34 0.44
C LEU A 150 10.21 -1.16 0.25
N PRO A 151 10.19 -2.04 1.28
CA PRO A 151 10.43 -3.48 1.07
C PRO A 151 9.51 -4.16 0.05
N TRP A 152 8.38 -3.55 -0.30
CA TRP A 152 7.41 -4.08 -1.25
C TRP A 152 7.71 -3.67 -2.69
N CYS A 153 8.35 -2.52 -2.92
CA CYS A 153 8.60 -1.99 -4.27
C CYS A 153 10.06 -1.65 -4.58
N CYS A 154 10.98 -1.74 -3.61
CA CYS A 154 12.33 -1.19 -3.71
C CYS A 154 13.12 -1.73 -4.91
N GLU A 155 13.03 -3.03 -5.20
CA GLU A 155 13.73 -3.65 -6.33
C GLU A 155 13.32 -2.95 -7.64
N ARG A 156 12.02 -2.90 -7.90
CA ARG A 156 11.47 -2.30 -9.12
C ARG A 156 11.68 -0.78 -9.19
N VAL A 157 11.54 -0.07 -8.07
CA VAL A 157 11.87 1.36 -7.99
C VAL A 157 13.35 1.58 -8.29
N SER A 158 14.25 0.72 -7.82
CA SER A 158 15.70 0.87 -8.08
C SER A 158 16.12 0.62 -9.53
N GLU A 159 15.28 -0.10 -10.28
CA GLU A 159 15.46 -0.37 -11.71
C GLU A 159 14.90 0.77 -12.58
N GLU A 160 13.69 1.25 -12.25
CA GLU A 160 12.96 2.23 -13.07
C GLU A 160 13.18 3.69 -12.65
N LYS A 161 13.51 3.91 -11.37
CA LYS A 161 13.44 5.20 -10.65
C LYS A 161 14.54 5.36 -9.60
N ARG A 162 15.77 5.03 -10.00
CA ARG A 162 16.95 5.00 -9.11
C ARG A 162 17.24 6.35 -8.47
N ASP A 163 17.25 7.41 -9.26
CA ASP A 163 17.60 8.76 -8.78
C ASP A 163 16.59 9.21 -7.72
N GLU A 164 15.30 9.01 -7.97
CA GLU A 164 14.25 9.34 -6.99
C GLU A 164 14.33 8.47 -5.71
N LEU A 165 14.78 7.22 -5.82
CA LEU A 165 15.03 6.36 -4.66
C LEU A 165 16.23 6.84 -3.84
N GLU A 166 17.30 7.28 -4.50
CA GLU A 166 18.47 7.86 -3.84
C GLU A 166 18.12 9.17 -3.12
N ASP A 167 17.25 9.99 -3.72
CA ASP A 167 16.71 11.20 -3.09
C ASP A 167 15.92 10.87 -1.81
N LEU A 168 15.02 9.88 -1.86
CA LEU A 168 14.29 9.38 -0.68
C LEU A 168 15.25 8.93 0.43
N PHE A 169 16.27 8.14 0.09
CA PHE A 169 17.24 7.66 1.07
C PHE A 169 18.09 8.79 1.67
N THR A 170 18.44 9.78 0.86
CA THR A 170 19.18 10.96 1.34
C THR A 170 18.33 11.75 2.32
N LEU A 171 17.07 12.05 1.96
CA LEU A 171 16.13 12.75 2.83
C LEU A 171 15.96 12.03 4.17
N PHE A 172 15.73 10.71 4.18
CA PHE A 172 15.54 9.98 5.42
C PHE A 172 16.82 9.85 6.24
N ARG A 173 17.99 9.77 5.61
CA ARG A 173 19.28 9.77 6.31
C ARG A 173 19.48 11.08 7.06
N ASP A 174 19.20 12.21 6.42
CA ASP A 174 19.32 13.54 7.03
C ASP A 174 18.30 13.70 8.16
N TYR A 175 17.06 13.29 7.92
CA TYR A 175 16.00 13.29 8.94
C TYR A 175 16.39 12.49 10.19
N MET A 176 16.87 11.26 9.99
CA MET A 176 17.24 10.37 11.08
C MET A 176 18.46 10.86 11.85
N SER A 177 19.41 11.52 11.17
CA SER A 177 20.60 12.10 11.77
C SER A 177 20.29 13.33 12.63
N ALA A 178 19.28 14.11 12.25
CA ALA A 178 18.80 15.25 13.04
C ALA A 178 17.89 14.84 14.21
N ARG A 179 17.49 13.58 14.29
CA ARG A 179 16.52 13.10 15.27
C ARG A 179 17.14 12.99 16.67
N PRO A 180 16.43 13.41 17.74
CA PRO A 180 16.91 13.20 19.09
C PRO A 180 17.10 11.71 19.42
N PRO A 181 18.10 11.35 20.23
CA PRO A 181 18.34 9.96 20.61
C PRO A 181 17.15 9.35 21.35
N SER A 182 16.90 8.04 21.16
CA SER A 182 15.76 7.34 21.76
C SER A 182 15.67 7.49 23.29
N SER A 183 16.80 7.67 23.98
CA SER A 183 16.85 7.90 25.43
C SER A 183 16.17 9.21 25.85
N SER A 184 16.30 10.29 25.07
CA SER A 184 15.61 11.55 25.37
C SER A 184 14.13 11.51 25.02
N LEU A 185 13.73 10.60 24.13
CA LEU A 185 12.34 10.36 23.76
C LEU A 185 11.58 9.50 24.79
N LEU A 186 12.26 8.55 25.43
CA LEU A 186 11.68 7.64 26.43
C LEU A 186 11.71 8.21 27.86
N GLY A 187 12.59 9.18 28.15
CA GLY A 187 12.78 9.76 29.48
C GLY A 187 11.53 10.41 30.09
N HIS A 188 10.55 10.82 29.27
CA HIS A 188 9.27 11.37 29.75
C HIS A 188 8.14 10.33 29.84
N SER A 189 8.32 9.13 29.29
CA SER A 189 7.26 8.12 29.15
C SER A 189 7.43 6.91 30.07
N LEU A 190 8.68 6.62 30.47
CA LEU A 190 9.01 5.50 31.37
C LEU A 190 8.52 5.67 32.82
N PRO A 191 8.53 6.87 33.44
CA PRO A 191 8.02 7.03 34.81
C PRO A 191 6.50 6.86 34.92
N ALA A 192 5.76 6.92 33.81
CA ALA A 192 4.30 6.76 33.78
C ALA A 192 3.85 5.30 33.62
N LEU A 193 4.80 4.38 33.39
CA LEU A 193 4.55 2.95 33.17
C LEU A 193 5.20 2.06 34.26
N GLN A 194 5.71 2.66 35.33
CA GLN A 194 6.16 2.01 36.57
C GLN A 194 5.20 2.39 37.71
#